data_AF-A0A965MAG8-F1
#
_entry.id   AF-A0A965MAG8-F1
#
_cell.length_a   1.000
_cell.length_b   1.000
_cell.length_c   1.000
_cell.angle_alpha   90.00
_cell.angle_beta   90.00
_cell.angle_gamma   90.00
#
_symmetry.space_group_name_H-M   'P 1'
#
loop_
_entity.id
_entity.type
_entity.pdbx_description
1 polymer ?
#
loop_
_entity_poly.entity_id
_entity_poly.type
_entity_poly.pdbx_seq_one_letter_code
_entity_poly.pdbx_strand_id
1 'polypeptide(L)'
;MGSFSIWHWLIVLVVVVLVFGTKKLRGIGTDLGEAVKGFKQGMRDGEATPPAGETQTQRTIDVESKRTDAPVGEAGKRDSA
;
A
#
# COMPACT_ATOMS: atom_id res chain seq x y z
N MET A 1 11.09 -25.66 -35.98
CA MET A 1 11.66 -25.76 -34.62
C MET A 1 10.84 -24.90 -33.68
N GLY A 2 9.70 -25.42 -33.21
CA GLY A 2 8.70 -24.70 -32.39
C GLY A 2 8.95 -24.87 -30.89
N SER A 3 10.21 -24.85 -30.48
CA SER A 3 10.71 -25.25 -29.16
C SER A 3 10.35 -24.29 -28.02
N PHE A 4 9.64 -23.20 -28.29
CA PHE A 4 9.24 -22.22 -27.28
C PHE A 4 7.74 -21.91 -27.34
N SER A 5 6.92 -22.96 -27.53
CA SER A 5 5.47 -22.88 -27.42
C SER A 5 5.08 -22.22 -26.09
N ILE A 6 4.11 -21.31 -26.12
CA ILE A 6 3.54 -20.62 -24.95
C ILE A 6 3.19 -21.60 -23.82
N TRP A 7 2.84 -22.84 -24.18
CA TRP A 7 2.60 -23.94 -23.24
C TRP A 7 3.82 -24.31 -22.38
N HIS A 8 5.04 -24.25 -22.92
CA HIS A 8 6.25 -24.51 -22.14
C HIS A 8 6.44 -23.45 -21.04
N TRP A 9 6.23 -22.18 -21.37
CA TRP A 9 6.34 -21.08 -20.40
C TRP A 9 5.29 -21.19 -19.28
N LEU A 10 4.06 -21.63 -19.59
CA LEU A 10 3.04 -21.91 -18.57
C LEU A 10 3.49 -23.00 -17.59
N ILE A 11 4.05 -24.10 -18.11
CA ILE A 11 4.51 -25.23 -17.28
C ILE A 11 5.69 -24.81 -16.40
N VAL A 12 6.65 -24.06 -16.95
CA VAL A 12 7.79 -23.54 -16.17
C VAL A 12 7.33 -22.59 -15.06
N LEU A 13 6.37 -21.70 -15.35
CA LEU A 13 5.81 -20.79 -14.35
C LEU A 13 5.18 -21.55 -13.18
N VAL A 14 4.39 -22.60 -13.48
CA VAL A 14 3.80 -23.47 -12.45
C VAL A 14 4.88 -24.12 -11.58
N VAL A 15 5.94 -24.67 -12.19
CA VAL A 15 7.04 -25.31 -11.43
C VAL A 15 7.76 -24.29 -10.54
N VAL A 16 8.03 -23.08 -11.04
CA VAL A 16 8.63 -22.00 -10.24
C VAL A 16 7.75 -21.65 -9.04
N VAL A 17 6.44 -21.54 -9.23
CA VAL A 17 5.49 -21.27 -8.13
C VAL A 17 5.48 -22.39 -7.10
N LEU A 18 5.58 -23.64 -7.52
CA LEU A 18 5.62 -24.79 -6.61
C LEU A 18 6.93 -24.86 -5.82
N VAL A 19 8.08 -24.57 -6.45
CA VAL A 19 9.40 -24.61 -5.80
C VAL A 19 9.58 -23.45 -4.82
N PHE A 20 9.22 -22.24 -5.22
CA PHE A 20 9.34 -21.06 -4.37
C PHE A 20 8.19 -20.95 -3.34
N GLY A 21 7.07 -21.63 -3.61
CA GLY A 21 5.84 -21.53 -2.84
C GLY A 21 5.12 -20.20 -3.05
N THR A 22 3.78 -20.22 -3.00
CA THR A 22 2.94 -19.02 -3.15
C THR A 22 3.17 -17.98 -2.06
N LYS A 23 3.70 -18.39 -0.90
CA LYS A 23 3.92 -17.53 0.27
C LYS A 23 5.08 -16.54 0.08
N LYS A 24 6.19 -16.96 -0.55
CA LYS A 24 7.32 -16.07 -0.88
C LYS A 24 7.02 -15.21 -2.12
N LEU A 25 6.35 -15.80 -3.12
CA LEU A 25 5.94 -15.08 -4.32
C LEU A 25 4.89 -14.00 -4.04
N ARG A 26 4.00 -14.18 -3.06
CA ARG A 26 3.03 -13.15 -2.68
C ARG A 26 3.69 -11.94 -2.03
N GLY A 27 4.68 -12.11 -1.15
CA GLY A 27 5.40 -10.98 -0.55
C GLY A 27 6.10 -10.13 -1.61
N ILE A 28 7.00 -10.75 -2.38
CA ILE A 28 7.76 -10.06 -3.43
C ILE A 28 6.85 -9.60 -4.58
N GLY A 29 5.82 -10.38 -4.90
CA GLY A 29 4.85 -10.06 -5.95
C GLY A 29 3.89 -8.93 -5.57
N THR A 30 3.62 -8.69 -4.28
CA THR A 30 2.88 -7.49 -3.85
C THR A 30 3.73 -6.25 -4.04
N ASP A 31 4.99 -6.25 -3.57
CA ASP A 31 5.88 -5.09 -3.70
C ASP A 31 6.19 -4.76 -5.16
N LEU A 32 6.50 -5.78 -5.97
CA LEU A 32 6.73 -5.63 -7.41
C LEU A 32 5.44 -5.30 -8.15
N GLY A 33 4.31 -5.85 -7.71
CA GLY A 33 2.99 -5.59 -8.27
C GLY A 33 2.53 -4.15 -8.06
N GLU A 34 2.81 -3.55 -6.91
CA GLU A 34 2.53 -2.13 -6.63
C GLU A 34 3.37 -1.21 -7.51
N ALA A 35 4.67 -1.50 -7.69
CA ALA A 35 5.54 -0.75 -8.59
C ALA A 35 5.05 -0.81 -10.05
N VAL A 36 4.66 -2.01 -10.51
CA VAL A 36 4.12 -2.19 -11.87
C VAL A 36 2.72 -1.58 -12.01
N LYS A 37 1.91 -1.57 -10.96
CA LYS A 37 0.58 -0.91 -10.96
C LYS A 37 0.71 0.59 -11.15
N GLY A 38 1.63 1.26 -10.46
CA GLY A 38 1.91 2.69 -10.66
C GLY A 38 2.41 3.00 -12.07
N PHE A 39 3.28 2.14 -12.62
CA PHE A 39 3.75 2.25 -14.01
C PHE A 39 2.61 2.08 -15.03
N LYS A 40 1.72 1.09 -14.83
CA LYS A 40 0.55 0.88 -15.69
C LYS A 40 -0.44 2.04 -15.57
N GLN A 41 -0.68 2.54 -14.36
CA GLN A 41 -1.56 3.68 -14.11
C GLN A 41 -1.01 4.93 -14.82
N GLY A 42 0.28 5.24 -14.65
CA GLY A 42 0.93 6.37 -15.31
C GLY A 42 0.98 6.27 -16.83
N MET A 43 1.11 5.05 -17.39
CA MET A 43 1.00 4.86 -18.84
C MET A 43 -0.43 5.05 -19.37
N ARG A 44 -1.45 4.77 -18.57
CA ARG A 44 -2.86 4.99 -18.95
C ARG A 44 -3.28 6.45 -18.76
N ASP A 45 -2.77 7.11 -17.72
CA ASP A 45 -3.00 8.52 -17.44
C ASP A 45 -2.19 9.42 -18.40
N GLY A 46 -1.09 8.92 -18.97
CA GLY A 46 -0.32 9.58 -20.03
C GLY A 46 -1.08 9.76 -21.35
N GLU A 47 -2.15 8.99 -21.59
CA GLU A 47 -3.08 9.23 -22.72
C GLU A 47 -4.25 10.18 -22.35
N ALA A 48 -4.44 10.51 -21.07
CA ALA A 48 -5.53 11.37 -20.62
C ALA A 48 -5.21 12.14 -19.31
N THR A 49 -4.44 13.24 -19.39
CA THR A 49 -4.43 14.47 -18.50
C THR A 49 -4.42 14.31 -16.92
N PRO A 50 -3.74 15.19 -16.15
CA PRO A 50 -2.83 14.83 -15.03
C PRO A 50 -3.43 14.95 -13.59
N PRO A 51 -2.64 14.83 -12.50
CA PRO A 51 -2.47 13.64 -11.65
C PRO A 51 -3.17 13.75 -10.29
N ALA A 52 -3.93 12.72 -9.89
CA ALA A 52 -4.37 12.55 -8.50
C ALA A 52 -3.65 11.34 -7.89
N GLY A 53 -2.59 11.62 -7.14
CA GLY A 53 -1.86 10.63 -6.37
C GLY A 53 -2.70 10.11 -5.22
N GLU A 54 -3.36 8.97 -5.40
CA GLU A 54 -3.95 8.20 -4.31
C GLU A 54 -2.97 7.12 -3.84
N THR A 55 -2.05 7.52 -2.97
CA THR A 55 -1.35 6.55 -2.11
C THR A 55 -2.26 6.27 -0.91
N GLN A 56 -3.16 5.30 -1.05
CA GLN A 56 -3.80 4.66 0.11
C GLN A 56 -2.76 3.78 0.83
N THR A 57 -1.83 4.41 1.55
CA THR A 57 -1.10 3.77 2.65
C THR A 57 -1.90 4.02 3.93
N GLN A 58 -3.09 3.45 3.99
CA GLN A 58 -3.82 3.31 5.25
C GLN A 58 -3.33 2.01 5.90
N ARG A 59 -2.34 2.15 6.80
CA ARG A 59 -2.08 1.33 8.02
C ARG A 59 -0.58 1.29 8.34
N THR A 60 -0.10 2.24 9.14
CA THR A 60 1.00 2.06 10.10
C THR A 60 0.93 3.26 11.06
N ILE A 61 0.32 3.08 12.24
CA ILE A 61 0.95 3.11 13.58
C ILE A 61 1.41 4.52 14.01
N ASP A 62 0.67 5.13 14.96
CA ASP A 62 1.11 5.84 16.20
C ASP A 62 -0.12 6.63 16.71
N VAL A 63 -0.74 6.39 17.88
CA VAL A 63 -0.25 6.63 19.26
C VAL A 63 0.40 8.03 19.39
N GLU A 64 0.09 8.78 20.45
CA GLU A 64 0.70 10.08 20.79
C GLU A 64 0.13 11.34 20.08
N SER A 65 -1.13 11.69 20.34
CA SER A 65 -1.49 13.10 20.58
C SER A 65 -2.84 13.24 21.29
N LYS A 66 -2.87 12.84 22.56
CA LYS A 66 -3.76 13.45 23.56
C LYS A 66 -2.89 14.09 24.64
N ARG A 67 -1.96 14.95 24.21
CA ARG A 67 -1.41 15.96 25.10
C ARG A 67 -2.43 17.07 25.22
N THR A 68 -2.91 17.23 26.45
CA THR A 68 -2.96 18.54 27.10
C THR A 68 -3.82 19.60 26.43
N ASP A 69 -5.11 19.60 26.78
CA ASP A 69 -5.87 20.84 26.93
C ASP A 69 -6.51 20.81 28.33
N ALA A 70 -5.78 21.39 29.28
CA ALA A 70 -6.33 21.81 30.55
C ALA A 70 -7.36 22.92 30.30
N PRO A 71 -8.57 22.89 30.87
CA PRO A 71 -9.34 24.12 31.00
C PRO A 71 -8.68 24.96 32.10
N VAL A 72 -7.76 25.84 31.68
CA VAL A 72 -7.63 27.15 32.32
C VAL A 72 -8.98 27.84 32.12
N GLY A 73 -9.73 27.92 33.21
CA GLY A 73 -11.09 28.44 33.23
C GLY A 73 -11.50 28.75 34.66
N GLU A 74 -10.86 29.78 35.21
CA GLU A 74 -11.41 30.73 36.18
C GLU A 74 -12.89 30.49 36.55
N ALA A 75 -13.14 29.93 37.72
CA ALA A 75 -14.46 29.90 38.34
C ALA A 75 -14.35 30.15 39.84
N GLY A 76 -14.51 31.42 40.20
CA GLY A 76 -15.35 31.78 41.35
C GLY A 76 -14.86 31.42 42.75
N LYS A 77 -13.73 32.00 43.17
CA LYS A 77 -13.52 32.32 44.60
C LYS A 77 -14.33 33.57 44.94
N ARG A 78 -15.63 33.39 45.16
CA ARG A 78 -16.67 34.35 45.54
C ARG A 78 -17.90 33.46 45.78
N ASP A 79 -18.48 33.21 46.95
CA ASP A 79 -18.58 33.93 48.19
C ASP A 79 -18.98 32.88 49.25
N SER A 80 -18.19 32.70 50.31
CA SER A 80 -18.55 31.85 51.45
C SER A 80 -17.78 32.33 52.67
N ALA A 81 -18.25 33.42 53.25
CA ALA A 81 -18.07 33.85 54.64
C ALA A 81 -18.82 35.17 54.85
#